data_AF-A0A2J6SFD6-F1
#
_entry.id   AF-A0A2J6SFD6-F1
#
_cell.length_a   1.000
_cell.length_b   1.000
_cell.length_c   1.000
_cell.angle_alpha   90.00
_cell.angle_beta   90.00
_cell.angle_gamma   90.00
#
_symmetry.space_group_name_H-M   'P 1'
#
loop_
_entity.id
_entity.type
_entity.pdbx_description
1 polymer ?
#
loop_
_entity_poly.entity_id
_entity_poly.type
_entity_poly.pdbx_seq_one_letter_code
_entity_poly.pdbx_strand_id
1 'polypeptide(L)'
;MDHLDTTTIVSLSAVLAILFTSHLLSLATLHPTTPTRLRILFIWHLFDFLIHSIFEGSFLYNCFFLSVPFVPTHPYADLYNNFLGTGRLYGSAFGDNWGSKLWMVYAKADRRWAGADLTVVSLELLTVLGAGPLALYICYGIARREVMVPYWMIVLATGELYGGFMTFCPEWLTGNPNLDASNFMFKWVYLVFFNMLWVALPLFALHVSFVDIKNAMVMRKGMVAARIELKRREAEKGREVLFSISDFEAWRCPNQVSPLAMWGLRYVIKYYHQHTNECHHWFAKDIFDKLSPFSVCASKGNWGFVNTNNVSLLNVPKVT
;
A
#
# COMPACT_ATOMS: atom_id res chain seq x y z
N MET A 1 50.94 -3.25 -5.37
CA MET A 1 49.66 -3.95 -5.57
C MET A 1 49.47 -4.79 -4.34
N ASP A 2 48.78 -4.25 -3.35
CA ASP A 2 48.60 -4.91 -2.06
C ASP A 2 47.81 -6.21 -2.28
N HIS A 3 48.35 -7.30 -1.76
CA HIS A 3 47.76 -8.63 -1.89
C HIS A 3 46.33 -8.60 -1.35
N LEU A 4 45.35 -8.94 -2.19
CA LEU A 4 43.97 -9.15 -1.75
C LEU A 4 44.00 -10.25 -0.68
N ASP A 5 43.70 -9.87 0.55
CA ASP A 5 43.69 -10.74 1.71
C ASP A 5 42.71 -11.91 1.49
N THR A 6 43.08 -13.12 1.92
CA THR A 6 42.28 -14.34 1.72
C THR A 6 40.85 -14.14 2.22
N THR A 7 40.68 -13.46 3.35
CA THR A 7 39.36 -13.16 3.91
C THR A 7 38.55 -12.24 2.99
N THR A 8 39.17 -11.27 2.31
CA THR A 8 38.50 -10.41 1.32
C THR A 8 37.97 -11.22 0.15
N ILE A 9 38.76 -12.15 -0.38
CA ILE A 9 38.35 -13.01 -1.50
C ILE A 9 37.18 -13.90 -1.07
N VAL A 10 37.26 -14.49 0.12
CA VAL A 10 36.20 -15.34 0.68
C VAL A 10 34.90 -14.54 0.88
N SER A 11 34.99 -13.34 1.45
CA SER A 11 33.83 -12.46 1.66
C SER A 11 33.15 -12.07 0.36
N LEU A 12 33.92 -11.64 -0.65
CA LEU A 12 33.37 -11.29 -1.97
C LEU A 12 32.77 -12.52 -2.67
N SER A 13 33.41 -13.68 -2.55
CA SER A 13 32.89 -14.93 -3.10
C SER A 13 31.58 -15.34 -2.43
N ALA A 14 31.43 -15.10 -1.12
CA ALA A 14 30.20 -15.36 -0.39
C ALA A 14 29.04 -14.47 -0.89
N VAL A 15 29.29 -13.18 -1.15
CA VAL A 15 28.29 -12.28 -1.76
C VAL A 15 27.85 -12.79 -3.13
N LEU A 16 28.80 -13.19 -3.98
CA LEU A 16 28.50 -13.75 -5.30
C LEU A 16 27.72 -15.08 -5.19
N ALA A 17 28.04 -15.92 -4.21
CA ALA A 17 27.31 -17.16 -3.96
C ALA A 17 25.85 -16.89 -3.55
N ILE A 18 25.59 -15.87 -2.72
CA ILE A 18 24.24 -15.45 -2.34
C ILE A 18 23.47 -14.92 -3.57
N LEU A 19 24.10 -14.09 -4.41
CA LEU A 19 23.49 -13.59 -5.63
C LEU A 19 23.18 -14.72 -6.62
N PHE A 20 24.12 -15.64 -6.83
CA PHE A 20 23.94 -16.80 -7.69
C PHE A 20 22.83 -17.71 -7.17
N THR A 21 22.77 -17.95 -5.86
CA THR A 21 21.69 -18.71 -5.21
C THR A 21 20.33 -18.05 -5.47
N SER A 22 20.26 -16.73 -5.32
CA SER A 22 19.04 -15.95 -5.57
C SER A 22 18.60 -16.05 -7.03
N HIS A 23 19.56 -16.02 -7.96
CA HIS A 23 19.30 -16.23 -9.38
C HIS A 23 18.76 -17.63 -9.66
N LEU A 24 19.41 -18.68 -9.17
CA LEU A 24 18.96 -20.07 -9.34
C LEU A 24 17.55 -20.29 -8.78
N LEU A 25 17.28 -19.76 -7.59
CA LEU A 25 15.96 -19.85 -6.99
C LEU A 25 14.91 -19.09 -7.80
N SER A 26 15.27 -17.98 -8.46
CA SER A 26 14.33 -17.31 -9.38
C SER A 26 13.96 -18.19 -10.58
N LEU A 27 14.89 -19.01 -11.09
CA LEU A 27 14.64 -19.94 -12.19
C LEU A 27 13.76 -21.11 -11.73
N ALA A 28 13.98 -21.59 -10.50
CA ALA A 28 13.24 -22.71 -9.93
C ALA A 28 11.81 -22.34 -9.48
N THR A 29 11.60 -21.13 -8.97
CA THR A 29 10.33 -20.74 -8.32
C THR A 29 9.40 -19.94 -9.23
N LEU A 30 9.93 -19.11 -10.14
CA LEU A 30 9.12 -18.23 -10.97
C LEU A 30 8.77 -18.88 -12.31
N HIS A 31 7.50 -18.75 -12.70
CA HIS A 31 7.04 -19.18 -14.02
C HIS A 31 7.88 -18.55 -15.16
N PRO A 32 8.17 -19.28 -16.27
CA PRO A 32 8.98 -18.75 -17.37
C PRO A 32 8.45 -17.45 -17.98
N THR A 33 7.13 -17.25 -17.96
CA THR A 33 6.47 -16.03 -18.48
C THR A 33 6.44 -14.87 -17.49
N THR A 34 7.02 -15.00 -16.29
CA THR A 34 7.08 -13.90 -15.32
C THR A 34 7.85 -12.72 -15.94
N PRO A 35 7.28 -11.50 -15.94
CA PRO A 35 7.92 -10.32 -16.51
C PRO A 35 9.34 -10.09 -15.95
N THR A 36 10.28 -9.70 -16.81
CA THR A 36 11.69 -9.49 -16.46
C THR A 36 11.87 -8.55 -15.26
N ARG A 37 11.09 -7.46 -15.19
CA ARG A 37 11.11 -6.53 -14.05
C ARG A 37 10.83 -7.20 -12.72
N LEU A 38 9.85 -8.11 -12.66
CA LEU A 38 9.50 -8.84 -11.44
C LEU A 38 10.51 -9.93 -11.12
N ARG A 39 11.14 -10.54 -12.14
CA ARG A 39 12.23 -11.50 -11.94
C ARG A 39 13.47 -10.82 -11.35
N ILE A 40 13.84 -9.65 -11.84
CA ILE A 40 14.93 -8.84 -11.27
C ILE A 40 14.62 -8.50 -9.82
N LEU A 41 13.40 -8.00 -9.55
CA LEU A 41 12.99 -7.65 -8.19
C LEU A 41 12.95 -8.88 -7.27
N PHE A 42 12.48 -10.03 -7.74
CA PHE A 42 12.56 -11.27 -6.95
C PHE A 42 14.00 -11.63 -6.58
N ILE A 43 14.92 -11.58 -7.55
CA ILE A 43 16.34 -11.87 -7.30
C ILE A 43 16.90 -10.89 -6.27
N TRP A 44 16.60 -9.60 -6.41
CA TRP A 44 17.01 -8.57 -5.45
C TRP A 44 16.50 -8.86 -4.04
N HIS A 45 15.18 -9.03 -3.86
CA HIS A 45 14.58 -9.22 -2.54
C HIS A 45 15.02 -10.54 -1.90
N LEU A 46 15.32 -11.57 -2.69
CA LEU A 46 15.84 -12.82 -2.17
C LEU A 46 17.32 -12.68 -1.76
N PHE A 47 18.11 -11.96 -2.56
CA PHE A 47 19.48 -11.61 -2.20
C PHE A 47 19.52 -10.78 -0.92
N ASP A 48 18.67 -9.77 -0.84
CA ASP A 48 18.48 -8.88 0.31
C ASP A 48 18.08 -9.64 1.58
N PHE A 49 17.07 -10.51 1.50
CA PHE A 49 16.69 -11.44 2.59
C PHE A 49 17.89 -12.25 3.10
N LEU A 50 18.70 -12.82 2.21
CA LEU A 50 19.84 -13.64 2.58
C LEU A 50 20.98 -12.81 3.19
N ILE A 51 21.20 -11.58 2.71
CA ILE A 51 22.18 -10.65 3.30
C ILE A 51 21.75 -10.27 4.71
N HIS A 52 20.50 -9.81 4.89
CA HIS A 52 19.95 -9.49 6.20
C HIS A 52 20.03 -10.70 7.15
N SER A 53 19.62 -11.88 6.69
CA SER A 53 19.57 -13.04 7.59
C SER A 53 20.93 -13.61 7.95
N ILE A 54 21.86 -13.69 7.00
CA ILE A 54 23.15 -14.38 7.18
C ILE A 54 24.22 -13.39 7.63
N PHE A 55 24.41 -12.30 6.89
CA PHE A 55 25.48 -11.36 7.18
C PHE A 55 25.10 -10.49 8.37
N GLU A 56 24.03 -9.71 8.26
CA GLU A 56 23.64 -8.77 9.32
C GLU A 56 23.19 -9.51 10.59
N GLY A 57 22.53 -10.66 10.44
CA GLY A 57 22.26 -11.56 11.55
C GLY A 57 23.53 -12.00 12.29
N SER A 58 24.63 -12.28 11.57
CA SER A 58 25.93 -12.59 12.21
C SER A 58 26.57 -11.36 12.87
N PHE A 59 26.37 -10.15 12.33
CA PHE A 59 26.82 -8.92 12.97
C PHE A 59 26.11 -8.68 14.30
N LEU A 60 24.79 -8.81 14.32
CA LEU A 60 24.01 -8.70 15.54
C LEU A 60 24.43 -9.75 16.55
N TYR A 61 24.60 -11.01 16.12
CA TYR A 61 25.11 -12.05 17.00
C TYR A 61 26.44 -11.63 17.65
N ASN A 62 27.39 -11.13 16.86
CA ASN A 62 28.66 -10.65 17.38
C ASN A 62 28.48 -9.49 18.39
N CYS A 63 27.60 -8.53 18.09
CA CYS A 63 27.32 -7.40 18.98
C CYS A 63 26.68 -7.81 20.30
N PHE A 64 25.78 -8.81 20.31
CA PHE A 64 25.09 -9.20 21.55
C PHE A 64 25.86 -10.23 22.39
N PHE A 65 26.73 -11.05 21.77
CA PHE A 65 27.34 -12.21 22.45
C PHE A 65 28.86 -12.15 22.59
N LEU A 66 29.56 -11.28 21.84
CA LEU A 66 31.02 -11.16 21.95
C LEU A 66 31.38 -9.87 22.67
N SER A 67 32.16 -9.99 23.76
CA SER A 67 32.58 -8.83 24.52
C SER A 67 33.85 -9.03 25.31
N VAL A 68 34.56 -7.93 25.57
CA VAL A 68 35.70 -7.85 26.49
C VAL A 68 35.48 -6.75 27.53
N PRO A 69 36.11 -6.84 28.72
CA PRO A 69 36.11 -5.73 29.67
C PRO A 69 36.69 -4.47 29.03
N PHE A 70 36.12 -3.30 29.34
CA PHE A 70 36.66 -2.04 28.87
C PHE A 70 38.00 -1.73 29.56
N VAL A 71 39.01 -1.41 28.75
CA VAL A 71 40.31 -0.91 29.20
C VAL A 71 40.71 0.27 28.30
N PRO A 72 41.12 1.43 28.85
CA PRO A 72 41.45 2.61 28.05
C PRO A 72 42.57 2.41 27.01
N THR A 73 43.45 1.43 27.22
CA THR A 73 44.54 1.09 26.30
C THR A 73 44.13 0.13 25.19
N HIS A 74 42.86 -0.30 25.15
CA HIS A 74 42.38 -1.23 24.12
C HIS A 74 42.38 -0.54 22.74
N PRO A 75 42.80 -1.21 21.64
CA PRO A 75 42.80 -0.63 20.29
C PRO A 75 41.42 -0.20 19.74
N TYR A 76 40.34 -0.51 20.45
CA TYR A 76 38.95 -0.18 20.13
C TYR A 76 38.25 0.56 21.29
N ALA A 77 39.02 1.18 22.18
CA ALA A 77 38.48 1.92 23.32
C ALA A 77 37.64 3.14 22.90
N ASP A 78 37.92 3.70 21.72
CA ASP A 78 37.17 4.77 21.06
C ASP A 78 35.74 4.35 20.65
N LEU A 79 35.49 3.05 20.43
CA LEU A 79 34.15 2.51 20.13
C LEU A 79 33.32 2.25 21.40
N TYR A 80 33.84 2.59 22.58
CA TYR A 80 33.11 2.43 23.83
C TYR A 80 31.83 3.29 23.83
N ASN A 81 30.73 2.65 24.19
CA ASN A 81 29.45 3.30 24.41
C ASN A 81 28.69 2.54 25.51
N ASN A 82 27.49 3.00 25.87
CA ASN A 82 26.72 2.43 26.96
C ASN A 82 25.82 1.26 26.53
N PHE A 83 26.17 0.53 25.47
CA PHE A 83 25.42 -0.62 24.97
C PHE A 83 25.23 -1.67 26.08
N LEU A 84 23.98 -2.05 26.31
CA LEU A 84 23.53 -2.95 27.38
C LEU A 84 23.86 -2.52 28.83
N GLY A 85 24.46 -1.35 29.04
CA GLY A 85 24.76 -0.83 30.38
C GLY A 85 25.79 -1.63 31.19
N THR A 86 26.60 -2.48 30.54
CA THR A 86 27.49 -3.43 31.25
C THR A 86 28.92 -2.92 31.44
N GLY A 87 29.28 -1.78 30.83
CA GLY A 87 30.65 -1.25 30.88
C GLY A 87 31.68 -2.09 30.11
N ARG A 88 31.23 -2.82 29.08
CA ARG A 88 32.07 -3.71 28.25
C ARG A 88 32.11 -3.21 26.81
N LEU A 89 33.15 -3.63 26.08
CA LEU A 89 33.22 -3.45 24.63
C LEU A 89 32.58 -4.67 23.96
N TYR A 90 31.69 -4.43 22.99
CA TYR A 90 30.95 -5.46 22.25
C TYR A 90 31.19 -5.36 20.75
N GLY A 91 31.07 -6.48 20.03
CA GLY A 91 31.13 -6.49 18.57
C GLY A 91 32.13 -7.49 17.96
N SER A 92 32.27 -7.39 16.64
CA SER A 92 33.01 -8.33 15.80
C SER A 92 34.52 -8.39 16.10
N ALA A 93 35.11 -7.32 16.64
CA ALA A 93 36.52 -7.29 17.02
C ALA A 93 36.89 -8.27 18.15
N PHE A 94 35.90 -8.82 18.87
CA PHE A 94 36.11 -9.58 20.11
C PHE A 94 35.82 -11.08 19.96
N GLY A 95 35.70 -11.60 18.74
CA GLY A 95 35.55 -13.03 18.50
C GLY A 95 36.39 -13.56 17.36
N ASP A 96 36.61 -14.87 17.38
CA ASP A 96 37.31 -15.62 16.33
C ASP A 96 36.34 -16.61 15.66
N ASN A 97 35.30 -16.05 15.02
CA ASN A 97 34.37 -16.82 14.19
C ASN A 97 34.32 -16.27 12.75
N TRP A 98 33.66 -16.99 11.85
CA TRP A 98 33.60 -16.61 10.43
C TRP A 98 32.92 -15.24 10.22
N GLY A 99 31.88 -14.93 11.00
CA GLY A 99 31.16 -13.66 10.95
C GLY A 99 32.00 -12.52 11.48
N SER A 100 32.75 -12.73 12.57
CA SER A 100 33.74 -11.78 13.07
C SER A 100 34.78 -11.46 12.00
N LYS A 101 35.33 -12.47 11.32
CA LYS A 101 36.30 -12.27 10.23
C LYS A 101 35.72 -11.48 9.06
N LEU A 102 34.49 -11.80 8.64
CA LEU A 102 33.76 -11.08 7.60
C LEU A 102 33.58 -9.60 7.96
N TRP A 103 33.05 -9.32 9.15
CA TRP A 103 32.78 -7.96 9.59
C TRP A 103 34.05 -7.17 9.88
N MET A 104 35.12 -7.83 10.32
CA MET A 104 36.43 -7.19 10.46
C MET A 104 37.06 -6.82 9.11
N VAL A 105 36.71 -7.48 8.01
CA VAL A 105 37.10 -7.03 6.66
C VAL A 105 36.33 -5.76 6.29
N TYR A 106 35.03 -5.73 6.53
CA TYR A 106 34.23 -4.53 6.25
C TYR A 106 34.61 -3.36 7.18
N ALA A 107 35.02 -3.66 8.41
CA ALA A 107 35.48 -2.68 9.39
C ALA A 107 36.77 -1.95 9.01
N LYS A 108 37.51 -2.46 8.01
CA LYS A 108 38.62 -1.73 7.41
C LYS A 108 38.14 -0.48 6.65
N ALA A 109 36.92 -0.52 6.10
CA ALA A 109 36.31 0.60 5.38
C ALA A 109 35.39 1.44 6.28
N ASP A 110 34.67 0.82 7.22
CA ASP A 110 33.83 1.50 8.21
C ASP A 110 34.04 0.91 9.59
N ARG A 111 34.85 1.60 10.41
CA ARG A 111 35.31 1.10 11.71
C ARG A 111 34.19 0.74 12.68
N ARG A 112 32.99 1.32 12.53
CA ARG A 112 31.84 1.06 13.42
C ARG A 112 31.42 -0.41 13.43
N TRP A 113 31.65 -1.13 12.34
CA TRP A 113 31.32 -2.56 12.20
C TRP A 113 32.26 -3.49 12.99
N ALA A 114 33.36 -2.96 13.53
CA ALA A 114 34.19 -3.68 14.49
C ALA A 114 33.53 -3.78 15.87
N GLY A 115 32.68 -2.81 16.23
CA GLY A 115 32.04 -2.68 17.53
C GLY A 115 30.51 -2.70 17.45
N ALA A 116 29.87 -2.54 18.61
CA ALA A 116 28.42 -2.38 18.73
C ALA A 116 28.04 -0.89 18.69
N ASP A 117 28.23 -0.23 17.55
CA ASP A 117 27.75 1.15 17.36
C ASP A 117 26.22 1.21 17.51
N LEU A 118 25.72 2.14 18.32
CA LEU A 118 24.29 2.19 18.66
C LEU A 118 23.41 2.50 17.44
N THR A 119 23.89 3.31 16.50
CA THR A 119 23.14 3.64 15.29
C THR A 119 23.09 2.44 14.37
N VAL A 120 24.25 1.83 14.10
CA VAL A 120 24.34 0.64 13.24
C VAL A 120 23.52 -0.51 13.84
N VAL A 121 23.74 -0.89 15.09
CA VAL A 121 23.00 -2.00 15.73
C VAL A 121 21.48 -1.75 15.73
N SER A 122 21.03 -0.51 15.92
CA SER A 122 19.60 -0.17 15.87
C SER A 122 19.00 -0.36 14.47
N LEU A 123 19.75 0.01 13.43
CA LEU A 123 19.34 -0.22 12.04
C LEU A 123 19.33 -1.71 11.72
N GLU A 124 20.40 -2.42 12.10
CA GLU A 124 20.55 -3.85 11.81
C GLU A 124 19.48 -4.70 12.50
N LEU A 125 19.01 -4.31 13.70
CA LEU A 125 17.86 -4.97 14.33
C LEU A 125 16.60 -4.88 13.45
N LEU A 126 16.35 -3.72 12.83
CA LEU A 126 15.20 -3.53 11.94
C LEU A 126 15.39 -4.24 10.61
N THR A 127 16.61 -4.27 10.06
CA THR A 127 16.85 -4.99 8.80
C THR A 127 16.71 -6.49 8.99
N VAL A 128 17.31 -7.06 10.03
CA VAL A 128 17.25 -8.50 10.32
C VAL A 128 15.85 -8.96 10.71
N LEU A 129 15.16 -8.26 11.60
CA LEU A 129 13.86 -8.69 12.15
C LEU A 129 12.66 -8.16 11.36
N GLY A 130 12.84 -7.11 10.57
CA GLY A 130 11.79 -6.46 9.78
C GLY A 130 12.01 -6.62 8.27
N ALA A 131 13.09 -6.02 7.75
CA ALA A 131 13.35 -5.96 6.31
C ALA A 131 13.53 -7.35 5.69
N GLY A 132 14.35 -8.22 6.28
CA GLY A 132 14.60 -9.58 5.81
C GLY A 132 13.32 -10.41 5.66
N PRO A 133 12.52 -10.59 6.73
CA PRO A 133 11.25 -11.29 6.64
C PRO A 133 10.29 -10.68 5.61
N LEU A 134 10.25 -9.34 5.49
CA LEU A 134 9.43 -8.65 4.50
C LEU A 134 9.93 -8.90 3.07
N ALA A 135 11.25 -8.91 2.84
CA ALA A 135 11.85 -9.21 1.55
C ALA A 135 11.53 -10.66 1.10
N LEU A 136 11.58 -11.62 2.02
CA LEU A 136 11.15 -12.99 1.76
C LEU A 136 9.63 -13.06 1.44
N TYR A 137 8.82 -12.31 2.18
CA TYR A 137 7.37 -12.23 1.91
C TYR A 137 7.06 -11.62 0.55
N ILE A 138 7.82 -10.61 0.11
CA ILE A 138 7.72 -10.04 -1.24
C ILE A 138 8.06 -11.10 -2.29
N CYS A 139 9.13 -11.88 -2.10
CA CYS A 139 9.46 -13.00 -2.99
C CYS A 139 8.32 -14.01 -3.10
N TYR A 140 7.73 -14.41 -1.96
CA TYR A 140 6.55 -15.28 -1.92
C TYR A 140 5.38 -14.66 -2.71
N GLY A 141 5.09 -13.37 -2.50
CA GLY A 141 4.02 -12.68 -3.20
C GLY A 141 4.24 -12.59 -4.71
N ILE A 142 5.48 -12.34 -5.16
CA ILE A 142 5.83 -12.35 -6.60
C ILE A 142 5.58 -13.73 -7.19
N ALA A 143 6.03 -14.79 -6.53
CA ALA A 143 5.84 -16.17 -7.00
C ALA A 143 4.35 -16.55 -7.10
N ARG A 144 3.53 -16.04 -6.17
CA ARG A 144 2.08 -16.26 -6.11
C ARG A 144 1.25 -15.28 -6.94
N ARG A 145 1.89 -14.28 -7.56
CA ARG A 145 1.25 -13.21 -8.33
C ARG A 145 0.24 -12.40 -7.50
N GLU A 146 0.59 -12.14 -6.24
CA GLU A 146 -0.25 -11.38 -5.31
C GLU A 146 -0.34 -9.91 -5.73
N VAL A 147 -1.55 -9.35 -5.67
CA VAL A 147 -1.83 -7.98 -6.13
C VAL A 147 -1.27 -6.90 -5.20
N MET A 148 -0.93 -7.26 -3.95
CA MET A 148 -0.42 -6.34 -2.93
C MET A 148 1.10 -6.25 -2.89
N VAL A 149 1.83 -6.99 -3.73
CA VAL A 149 3.31 -6.94 -3.79
C VAL A 149 3.84 -5.52 -4.02
N PRO A 150 3.29 -4.69 -4.93
CA PRO A 150 3.72 -3.30 -5.10
C PRO A 150 3.68 -2.46 -3.82
N TYR A 151 2.69 -2.69 -2.96
CA TYR A 151 2.60 -1.98 -1.69
C TYR A 151 3.76 -2.37 -0.75
N TRP A 152 4.03 -3.66 -0.61
CA TRP A 152 5.08 -4.14 0.27
C TRP A 152 6.48 -3.78 -0.22
N MET A 153 6.70 -3.79 -1.54
CA MET A 153 7.94 -3.29 -2.14
C MET A 153 8.18 -1.81 -1.81
N ILE A 154 7.14 -0.97 -1.78
CA ILE A 154 7.27 0.44 -1.37
C ILE A 154 7.66 0.55 0.10
N VAL A 155 7.02 -0.22 0.99
CA VAL A 155 7.30 -0.21 2.43
C VAL A 155 8.77 -0.59 2.68
N LEU A 156 9.23 -1.70 2.09
CA LEU A 156 10.61 -2.15 2.24
C LEU A 156 11.60 -1.14 1.64
N ALA A 157 11.41 -0.73 0.39
CA ALA A 157 12.33 0.18 -0.30
C ALA A 157 12.49 1.53 0.41
N THR A 158 11.41 2.04 1.00
CA THR A 158 11.47 3.27 1.81
C THR A 158 12.32 3.06 3.06
N GLY A 159 12.16 1.93 3.74
CA GLY A 159 12.96 1.55 4.90
C GLY A 159 14.44 1.40 4.57
N GLU A 160 14.77 0.72 3.47
CA GLU A 160 16.15 0.53 3.00
C GLU A 160 16.83 1.87 2.67
N LEU A 161 16.16 2.74 1.92
CA LEU A 161 16.70 4.07 1.57
C LEU A 161 16.92 4.95 2.81
N TYR A 162 15.97 4.92 3.74
CA TYR A 162 16.09 5.63 5.00
C TYR A 162 17.23 5.06 5.87
N GLY A 163 17.32 3.73 5.97
CA GLY A 163 18.38 3.04 6.70
C GLY A 163 19.76 3.39 6.15
N GLY A 164 19.95 3.29 4.83
CA GLY A 164 21.19 3.70 4.16
C GLY A 164 21.55 5.16 4.44
N PHE A 165 20.57 6.07 4.40
CA PHE A 165 20.80 7.46 4.77
C PHE A 165 21.25 7.61 6.23
N MET A 166 20.62 6.90 7.17
CA MET A 166 20.97 6.93 8.59
C MET A 166 22.32 6.27 8.90
N THR A 167 22.80 5.34 8.07
CA THR A 167 24.14 4.76 8.19
C THR A 167 25.23 5.79 7.87
N PHE A 168 25.04 6.63 6.84
CA PHE A 168 26.09 7.51 6.33
C PHE A 168 25.96 8.98 6.73
N CYS A 169 24.73 9.51 6.86
CA CYS A 169 24.52 10.93 7.18
C CYS A 169 25.19 11.35 8.49
N PRO A 170 25.13 10.57 9.60
CA PRO A 170 25.86 10.91 10.82
C PRO A 170 27.39 10.99 10.62
N GLU A 171 27.98 10.11 9.81
CA GLU A 171 29.40 10.16 9.47
C GLU A 171 29.73 11.42 8.66
N TRP A 172 28.92 11.74 7.65
CA TRP A 172 29.13 12.94 6.84
C TRP A 172 29.08 14.22 7.68
N LEU A 173 28.16 14.29 8.64
CA LEU A 173 28.02 15.43 9.54
C LEU A 173 29.17 15.55 10.56
N THR A 174 29.86 14.45 10.85
CA THR A 174 30.97 14.41 11.82
C THR A 174 32.35 14.42 11.15
N GLY A 175 32.40 14.49 9.82
CA GLY A 175 33.65 14.54 9.06
C GLY A 175 34.27 13.17 8.76
N ASN A 176 33.45 12.11 8.76
CA ASN A 176 33.82 10.73 8.44
C ASN A 176 34.92 10.13 9.32
N PRO A 177 34.85 10.25 10.66
CA PRO A 177 35.88 9.73 11.55
C PRO A 177 36.05 8.21 11.45
N ASN A 178 35.00 7.47 11.09
CA ASN A 178 35.04 6.00 11.00
C ASN A 178 35.24 5.46 9.59
N LEU A 179 35.02 6.28 8.55
CA LEU A 179 35.08 5.83 7.16
C LEU A 179 36.49 6.01 6.57
N ASP A 180 37.11 4.92 6.14
CA ASP A 180 38.40 4.96 5.46
C ASP A 180 38.21 5.06 3.93
N ALA A 181 38.52 6.24 3.39
CA ALA A 181 38.48 6.53 1.96
C ALA A 181 39.88 6.57 1.30
N SER A 182 40.93 6.17 2.01
CA SER A 182 42.32 6.22 1.53
C SER A 182 42.64 5.15 0.49
N ASN A 183 42.00 3.98 0.60
CA ASN A 183 42.19 2.85 -0.30
C ASN A 183 41.06 2.78 -1.35
N PHE A 184 41.42 2.47 -2.61
CA PHE A 184 40.46 2.33 -3.71
C PHE A 184 39.40 1.26 -3.41
N MET A 185 39.79 0.10 -2.89
CA MET A 185 38.88 -1.00 -2.56
C MET A 185 37.87 -0.58 -1.51
N PHE A 186 38.33 0.05 -0.43
CA PHE A 186 37.45 0.49 0.66
C PHE A 186 36.48 1.57 0.17
N LYS A 187 36.98 2.59 -0.51
CA LYS A 187 36.15 3.68 -0.99
C LYS A 187 35.16 3.25 -2.07
N TRP A 188 35.65 2.68 -3.17
CA TRP A 188 34.82 2.49 -4.37
C TRP A 188 34.04 1.19 -4.36
N VAL A 189 34.62 0.11 -3.82
CA VAL A 189 33.95 -1.20 -3.81
C VAL A 189 33.10 -1.35 -2.56
N TYR A 190 33.68 -1.12 -1.38
CA TYR A 190 32.97 -1.38 -0.12
C TYR A 190 31.96 -0.28 0.21
N LEU A 191 32.42 0.98 0.22
CA LEU A 191 31.55 2.10 0.59
C LEU A 191 30.63 2.53 -0.55
N VAL A 192 31.14 2.76 -1.77
CA VAL A 192 30.28 3.27 -2.85
C VAL A 192 29.47 2.15 -3.52
N PHE A 193 30.13 1.14 -4.12
CA PHE A 193 29.43 0.17 -4.98
C PHE A 193 28.35 -0.60 -4.23
N PHE A 194 28.68 -1.27 -3.11
CA PHE A 194 27.68 -2.08 -2.39
C PHE A 194 26.53 -1.22 -1.86
N ASN A 195 26.80 -0.06 -1.25
CA ASN A 195 25.73 0.78 -0.72
C ASN A 195 24.87 1.41 -1.82
N MET A 196 25.44 1.72 -3.00
CA MET A 196 24.65 2.21 -4.13
C MET A 196 23.72 1.13 -4.72
N LEU A 197 23.94 -0.17 -4.48
CA LEU A 197 22.96 -1.22 -4.81
C LEU A 197 21.69 -1.06 -3.98
N TRP A 198 21.83 -0.82 -2.68
CA TRP A 198 20.72 -0.49 -1.75
C TRP A 198 20.14 0.92 -1.95
N VAL A 199 20.59 1.65 -2.98
CA VAL A 199 19.91 2.87 -3.46
C VAL A 199 19.22 2.60 -4.79
N ALA A 200 19.97 2.07 -5.77
CA ALA A 200 19.47 1.90 -7.13
C ALA A 200 18.32 0.88 -7.22
N LEU A 201 18.42 -0.26 -6.54
CA LEU A 201 17.40 -1.31 -6.63
C LEU A 201 16.14 -1.00 -5.81
N PRO A 202 16.22 -0.39 -4.62
CA PRO A 202 15.04 0.15 -3.95
C PRO A 202 14.34 1.25 -4.76
N LEU A 203 15.07 2.17 -5.40
CA LEU A 203 14.47 3.16 -6.31
C LEU A 203 13.80 2.51 -7.52
N PHE A 204 14.39 1.45 -8.06
CA PHE A 204 13.77 0.67 -9.14
C PHE A 204 12.48 -0.03 -8.65
N ALA A 205 12.49 -0.61 -7.45
CA ALA A 205 11.32 -1.22 -6.83
C ALA A 205 10.19 -0.19 -6.62
N LEU A 206 10.53 1.01 -6.13
CA LEU A 206 9.59 2.14 -6.00
C LEU A 206 9.00 2.54 -7.35
N HIS A 207 9.83 2.64 -8.40
CA HIS A 207 9.36 2.98 -9.74
C HIS A 207 8.37 1.95 -10.29
N VAL A 208 8.72 0.66 -10.23
CA VAL A 208 7.85 -0.43 -10.70
C VAL A 208 6.54 -0.43 -9.93
N SER A 209 6.61 -0.29 -8.60
CA SER A 209 5.44 -0.29 -7.73
C SER A 209 4.52 0.89 -7.99
N PHE A 210 5.09 2.08 -8.15
CA PHE A 210 4.35 3.30 -8.46
C PHE A 210 3.58 3.18 -9.77
N VAL A 211 4.24 2.65 -10.83
CA VAL A 211 3.59 2.43 -12.12
C VAL A 211 2.42 1.45 -12.01
N ASP A 212 2.61 0.34 -11.30
CA ASP A 212 1.56 -0.68 -11.14
C ASP A 212 0.37 -0.14 -10.34
N ILE A 213 0.61 0.57 -9.24
CA ILE A 213 -0.46 1.22 -8.44
C ILE A 213 -1.17 2.29 -9.27
N LYS A 214 -0.44 3.14 -9.99
CA LYS A 214 -1.02 4.16 -10.88
C LYS A 214 -1.97 3.53 -11.90
N ASN A 215 -1.54 2.45 -12.55
CA ASN A 215 -2.36 1.76 -13.55
C ASN A 215 -3.61 1.14 -12.91
N ALA A 216 -3.48 0.55 -11.72
CA ALA A 216 -4.63 0.04 -10.97
C ALA A 216 -5.65 1.14 -10.61
N MET A 217 -5.17 2.32 -10.21
CA MET A 217 -6.04 3.47 -9.90
C MET A 217 -6.75 4.03 -11.14
N VAL A 218 -6.07 4.07 -12.29
CA VAL A 218 -6.69 4.45 -13.57
C VAL A 218 -7.80 3.48 -13.95
N MET A 219 -7.56 2.17 -13.86
CA MET A 219 -8.57 1.15 -14.12
C MET A 219 -9.76 1.26 -13.15
N ARG A 220 -9.50 1.49 -11.86
CA ARG A 220 -10.55 1.72 -10.86
C ARG A 220 -11.43 2.92 -11.22
N LYS A 221 -10.83 4.04 -11.63
CA LYS A 221 -11.58 5.24 -12.06
C LYS A 221 -12.49 4.92 -13.25
N GLY A 222 -11.99 4.20 -14.26
CA GLY A 222 -12.76 3.77 -15.42
C GLY A 222 -13.95 2.87 -15.06
N MET A 223 -13.74 1.86 -14.20
CA MET A 223 -14.79 0.97 -13.73
C MET A 223 -15.88 1.70 -12.95
N VAL A 224 -15.50 2.67 -12.10
CA VAL A 224 -16.46 3.49 -11.35
C VAL A 224 -17.30 4.34 -12.31
N ALA A 225 -16.67 4.98 -13.30
CA ALA A 225 -17.39 5.79 -14.30
C ALA A 225 -18.37 4.93 -15.12
N ALA A 226 -17.93 3.77 -15.60
CA ALA A 226 -18.78 2.82 -16.33
C ALA A 226 -19.98 2.34 -15.49
N ARG A 227 -19.76 2.07 -14.19
CA ARG A 227 -20.83 1.68 -13.27
C ARG A 227 -21.86 2.79 -13.05
N ILE A 228 -21.42 4.05 -12.99
CA ILE A 228 -22.33 5.20 -12.87
C ILE A 228 -23.16 5.34 -14.15
N GLU A 229 -22.53 5.23 -15.32
CA GLU A 229 -23.21 5.32 -16.62
C GLU A 229 -24.25 4.21 -16.80
N LEU A 230 -23.92 2.97 -16.41
CA LEU A 230 -24.89 1.86 -16.43
C LEU A 230 -26.11 2.14 -15.56
N LYS A 231 -25.90 2.61 -14.32
CA LYS A 231 -27.02 2.99 -13.43
C LYS A 231 -27.88 4.12 -13.99
N ARG A 232 -27.28 5.09 -14.69
CA ARG A 232 -28.01 6.17 -15.37
C ARG A 232 -28.91 5.62 -16.47
N ARG A 233 -28.36 4.76 -17.34
CA ARG A 233 -29.13 4.11 -18.41
C ARG A 233 -30.25 3.22 -17.89
N GLU A 234 -30.02 2.49 -16.80
CA GLU A 234 -31.06 1.69 -16.13
C GLU A 234 -32.19 2.58 -15.59
N ALA A 235 -31.85 3.72 -14.97
CA ALA A 235 -32.83 4.69 -14.47
C ALA A 235 -33.61 5.40 -15.60
N GLU A 236 -32.96 5.66 -16.74
CA GLU A 236 -33.63 6.20 -17.94
C GLU A 236 -34.62 5.20 -18.53
N LYS A 237 -34.21 3.94 -18.75
CA LYS A 237 -35.12 2.88 -19.20
C LYS A 237 -36.28 2.65 -18.24
N GLY A 238 -36.03 2.65 -16.94
CA GLY A 238 -37.08 2.53 -15.93
C GLY A 238 -38.10 3.69 -16.00
N ARG A 239 -37.63 4.92 -16.26
CA ARG A 239 -38.50 6.09 -16.45
C ARG A 239 -39.31 6.00 -17.75
N GLU A 240 -38.72 5.56 -18.86
CA GLU A 240 -39.45 5.35 -20.12
C GLU A 240 -40.55 4.30 -19.98
N VAL A 241 -40.26 3.18 -19.29
CA VAL A 241 -41.26 2.13 -19.00
C VAL A 241 -42.39 2.67 -18.12
N LEU A 242 -42.07 3.44 -17.07
CA LEU A 242 -43.07 4.09 -16.22
C LEU A 242 -43.97 5.04 -17.01
N PHE A 243 -43.41 5.86 -17.90
CA PHE A 243 -44.16 6.78 -18.75
C PHE A 243 -45.11 6.02 -19.71
N SER A 244 -44.61 4.95 -20.34
CA SER A 244 -45.41 4.08 -21.22
C SER A 244 -46.59 3.42 -20.47
N ILE A 245 -46.39 2.94 -19.24
CA ILE A 245 -47.48 2.36 -18.43
C ILE A 245 -48.51 3.43 -18.05
N SER A 246 -48.08 4.63 -17.62
CA SER A 246 -49.02 5.71 -17.29
C SER A 246 -49.82 6.19 -18.50
N ASP A 247 -49.20 6.23 -19.68
CA ASP A 247 -49.87 6.58 -20.94
C ASP A 247 -50.89 5.50 -21.36
N PHE A 248 -50.58 4.22 -21.08
CA PHE A 248 -51.49 3.11 -21.34
C PHE A 248 -52.69 3.08 -20.39
N GLU A 249 -52.50 3.42 -19.10
CA GLU A 249 -53.60 3.59 -18.14
C GLU A 249 -54.47 4.81 -18.47
N ALA A 250 -53.89 5.90 -18.99
CA ALA A 250 -54.64 7.05 -19.47
C ALA A 250 -55.50 6.76 -20.72
N TRP A 251 -55.19 5.70 -21.49
CA TRP A 251 -55.92 5.31 -22.70
C TRP A 251 -57.06 4.29 -22.47
N ARG A 252 -57.26 3.81 -21.23
CA ARG A 252 -58.44 3.00 -20.83
C ARG A 252 -59.34 3.75 -19.85
N CYS A 253 -59.94 4.85 -20.29
CA CYS A 253 -61.20 5.30 -19.73
C CYS A 253 -62.18 5.84 -20.79
N PRO A 254 -62.79 4.96 -21.60
CA PRO A 254 -64.14 5.20 -22.09
C PRO A 254 -65.13 4.63 -21.06
N ASN A 255 -65.67 5.53 -20.23
CA ASN A 255 -66.95 5.40 -19.53
C ASN A 255 -67.23 4.12 -18.72
N GLN A 256 -66.84 4.13 -17.44
CA GLN A 256 -67.46 3.47 -16.26
C GLN A 256 -66.37 2.90 -15.33
N VAL A 257 -65.82 3.73 -14.44
CA VAL A 257 -65.12 3.23 -13.26
C VAL A 257 -66.13 3.13 -12.13
N SER A 258 -66.55 1.91 -11.78
CA SER A 258 -67.40 1.70 -10.62
C SER A 258 -66.62 2.04 -9.33
N PRO A 259 -67.29 2.55 -8.27
CA PRO A 259 -66.63 2.91 -6.99
C PRO A 259 -65.80 1.79 -6.34
N LEU A 260 -66.06 0.53 -6.71
CA LEU A 260 -65.35 -0.66 -6.23
C LEU A 260 -63.93 -0.79 -6.78
N ALA A 261 -63.64 -0.31 -7.99
CA ALA A 261 -62.32 -0.41 -8.60
C ALA A 261 -61.29 0.51 -7.91
N MET A 262 -61.72 1.71 -7.48
CA MET A 262 -60.87 2.61 -6.69
C MET A 262 -60.64 2.11 -5.26
N TRP A 263 -61.57 1.34 -4.69
CA TRP A 263 -61.40 0.68 -3.40
C TRP A 263 -60.35 -0.44 -3.46
N GLY A 264 -60.34 -1.22 -4.55
CA GLY A 264 -59.32 -2.27 -4.77
C GLY A 264 -57.90 -1.71 -4.85
N LEU A 265 -57.71 -0.59 -5.57
CA LEU A 265 -56.40 0.05 -5.70
C LEU A 265 -55.92 0.63 -4.36
N ARG A 266 -56.82 1.25 -3.58
CA ARG A 266 -56.52 1.69 -2.21
C ARG A 266 -56.18 0.54 -1.27
N TYR A 267 -56.80 -0.64 -1.44
CA TYR A 267 -56.52 -1.83 -0.64
C TYR A 267 -55.15 -2.43 -0.95
N VAL A 268 -54.78 -2.50 -2.23
CA VAL A 268 -53.45 -2.99 -2.67
C VAL A 268 -52.33 -2.06 -2.21
N ILE A 269 -52.54 -0.74 -2.25
CA ILE A 269 -51.57 0.25 -1.75
C ILE A 269 -51.43 0.17 -0.22
N LYS A 270 -52.54 -0.01 0.52
CA LYS A 270 -52.50 -0.20 1.98
C LYS A 270 -51.82 -1.51 2.37
N TYR A 271 -52.06 -2.58 1.62
CA TYR A 271 -51.43 -3.90 1.82
C TYR A 271 -49.91 -3.84 1.58
N TYR A 272 -49.48 -3.14 0.52
CA TYR A 272 -48.06 -2.92 0.23
C TYR A 272 -47.37 -2.02 1.28
N HIS A 273 -48.07 -1.02 1.81
CA HIS A 273 -47.54 -0.11 2.83
C HIS A 273 -47.34 -0.80 4.19
N GLN A 274 -48.15 -1.81 4.53
CA GLN A 274 -48.01 -2.55 5.80
C GLN A 274 -46.96 -3.66 5.79
N HIS A 275 -46.44 -4.08 4.61
CA HIS A 275 -45.58 -5.28 4.49
C HIS A 275 -44.19 -5.02 3.86
N THR A 276 -43.78 -3.77 3.67
CA THR A 276 -42.46 -3.44 3.09
C THR A 276 -41.62 -2.59 4.06
N ASN A 277 -40.51 -3.17 4.53
CA ASN A 277 -39.57 -2.50 5.42
C ASN A 277 -38.70 -1.48 4.65
N GLU A 278 -38.81 -0.22 5.10
CA GLU A 278 -37.90 0.94 5.05
C GLU A 278 -37.28 1.46 3.73
N CYS A 279 -37.22 0.72 2.61
CA CYS A 279 -36.55 1.23 1.40
C CYS A 279 -37.45 1.87 0.31
N HIS A 280 -38.78 1.76 0.43
CA HIS A 280 -39.72 2.22 -0.63
C HIS A 280 -40.58 3.44 -0.24
N HIS A 281 -40.26 4.12 0.87
CA HIS A 281 -41.10 5.18 1.42
C HIS A 281 -41.27 6.39 0.48
N TRP A 282 -40.29 6.64 -0.40
CA TRP A 282 -40.30 7.77 -1.35
C TRP A 282 -41.21 7.56 -2.55
N PHE A 283 -41.32 6.33 -3.06
CA PHE A 283 -42.08 6.05 -4.27
C PHE A 283 -43.61 6.04 -4.01
N ALA A 284 -44.03 5.55 -2.84
CA ALA A 284 -45.44 5.53 -2.45
C ALA A 284 -45.98 6.92 -2.05
N LYS A 285 -45.13 7.77 -1.43
CA LYS A 285 -45.51 9.12 -1.00
C LYS A 285 -45.77 10.06 -2.18
N ASP A 286 -44.93 9.99 -3.23
CA ASP A 286 -45.07 10.82 -4.43
C ASP A 286 -46.36 10.52 -5.23
N ILE A 287 -46.82 9.27 -5.19
CA ILE A 287 -48.09 8.85 -5.80
C ILE A 287 -49.29 9.29 -4.94
N PHE A 288 -49.20 9.21 -3.61
CA PHE A 288 -50.28 9.59 -2.70
C PHE A 288 -50.53 11.11 -2.68
N ASP A 289 -49.47 11.91 -2.69
CA ASP A 289 -49.56 13.37 -2.68
C ASP A 289 -50.20 13.91 -3.99
N LYS A 290 -49.95 13.25 -5.13
CA LYS A 290 -50.56 13.58 -6.44
C LYS A 290 -52.04 13.19 -6.57
N LEU A 291 -52.50 12.23 -5.78
CA LEU A 291 -53.90 11.77 -5.78
C LEU A 291 -54.77 12.44 -4.70
N SER A 292 -54.19 13.32 -3.88
CA SER A 292 -54.83 13.95 -2.73
C SER A 292 -55.82 15.12 -2.97
N PRO A 293 -55.94 15.79 -4.14
CA PRO A 293 -56.75 17.01 -4.23
C PRO A 293 -58.27 16.77 -4.41
N PHE A 294 -58.74 15.52 -4.46
CA PHE A 294 -60.17 15.23 -4.63
C PHE A 294 -60.85 14.97 -3.27
N SER A 295 -61.27 16.03 -2.60
CA SER A 295 -62.19 15.95 -1.45
C SER A 295 -63.65 15.93 -1.94
N VAL A 296 -64.37 14.85 -1.67
CA VAL A 296 -65.82 14.73 -1.91
C VAL A 296 -66.56 15.58 -0.88
N CYS A 297 -67.14 16.72 -1.30
CA CYS A 297 -68.12 17.44 -0.49
C CYS A 297 -69.53 16.93 -0.85
N ALA A 298 -70.18 16.24 0.08
CA ALA A 298 -71.55 15.77 -0.09
C ALA A 298 -72.54 16.80 0.48
N SER A 299 -73.38 17.37 -0.37
CA SER A 299 -74.57 18.12 0.03
C SER A 299 -75.75 17.71 -0.86
N LYS A 300 -76.90 17.51 -0.22
CA LYS A 300 -78.09 16.81 -0.75
C LYS A 300 -78.52 17.37 -2.12
N GLY A 301 -78.41 16.52 -3.15
CA GLY A 301 -79.31 16.55 -4.30
C GLY A 301 -78.84 17.21 -5.59
N ASN A 302 -77.59 17.70 -5.71
CA ASN A 302 -77.03 18.10 -7.01
C ASN A 302 -75.49 18.07 -7.01
N TRP A 303 -74.87 17.40 -7.99
CA TRP A 303 -73.42 17.31 -8.15
C TRP A 303 -72.93 18.32 -9.20
N GLY A 304 -72.11 19.29 -8.78
CA GLY A 304 -71.40 20.19 -9.68
C GLY A 304 -69.92 20.26 -9.29
N PHE A 305 -69.02 20.31 -10.28
CA PHE A 305 -67.59 20.52 -10.06
C PHE A 305 -67.32 22.02 -9.93
N VAL A 306 -66.74 22.46 -8.81
CA VAL A 306 -66.23 23.83 -8.63
C VAL A 306 -64.71 23.78 -8.62
N ASN A 307 -64.09 24.50 -9.55
CA ASN A 307 -62.65 24.74 -9.58
C ASN A 307 -62.33 25.86 -8.56
N THR A 308 -61.58 25.56 -7.51
CA THR A 308 -61.24 26.53 -6.45
C THR A 308 -60.13 27.53 -6.83
N ASN A 309 -59.65 27.53 -8.08
CA ASN A 309 -58.56 28.42 -8.50
C ASN A 309 -59.00 29.69 -9.27
N ASN A 310 -60.28 30.04 -9.32
CA ASN A 310 -60.74 31.31 -9.93
C ASN A 310 -61.57 32.15 -8.95
N VAL A 311 -60.89 33.00 -8.17
CA VAL A 311 -61.45 34.28 -7.72
C VAL A 311 -60.76 35.37 -8.53
N SER A 312 -61.53 36.06 -9.36
CA SER A 312 -61.12 37.18 -10.19
C SER A 312 -61.17 38.51 -9.43
N LEU A 313 -60.13 39.34 -9.58
CA LEU A 313 -60.17 40.80 -9.46
C LEU A 313 -59.35 41.34 -10.66
N LEU A 314 -59.99 41.66 -11.79
CA LEU A 314 -60.45 42.99 -12.22
C LEU A 314 -59.33 44.04 -12.40
N ASN A 315 -59.05 44.36 -13.68
CA ASN A 315 -58.66 45.65 -14.35
C ASN A 315 -57.72 46.64 -13.63
N VAL A 316 -56.70 47.27 -14.24
CA VAL A 316 -56.68 48.23 -15.39
C VAL A 316 -55.19 48.45 -15.80
N PRO A 317 -54.82 48.74 -17.07
CA PRO A 317 -53.45 49.12 -17.45
C PRO A 317 -53.23 50.65 -17.43
N LYS A 318 -52.01 51.13 -17.14
CA LYS A 318 -51.56 52.45 -17.63
C LYS A 318 -50.03 52.62 -17.70
N VAL A 319 -49.64 53.05 -18.89
CA VAL A 319 -48.45 53.76 -19.35
C VAL A 319 -47.95 54.84 -18.36
N THR A 320 -46.64 54.87 -18.10
CA THR A 320 -45.66 55.90 -18.52
C THR A 320 -44.25 55.36 -18.32
#